data_AF-A0A371MT67-F1
#
_entry.id   AF-A0A371MT67-F1
#
_cell.length_a   1.000
_cell.length_b   1.000
_cell.length_c   1.000
_cell.angle_alpha   90.00
_cell.angle_beta   90.00
_cell.angle_gamma   90.00
#
_symmetry.space_group_name_H-M   'P 1'
#
loop_
_entity.id
_entity.type
_entity.pdbx_description
1 polymer ?
#
loop_
_entity_poly.entity_id
_entity_poly.type
_entity_poly.pdbx_seq_one_letter_code
_entity_poly.pdbx_strand_id
1 'polypeptide(L)'
;SEGPCVFLTAAVHGDELNGVKIIQEVADHYDPEDLHGALVCLHVLNVPGFLAQQRYIPIYDEDLNRSFPGNARTTMAKRLANAIYEEFISKCDFGLDFHTSTRNRTTMYHVRADMRDPAVERLARAFGTSVILDGEGSQGTLRSVACQDGIPTVTVEMGRAHRFQTAHLDRALHCVASALAEHEVLPNQPVSWPGWTRVIARGGEKTWLRAETGGLVEMEWGPHPLVEDGEPLFTISDHFKNDV
;
A
#
# COMPACT_ATOMS: atom_id res chain seq x y z
N SER A 1 -20.25 17.79 0.76
CA SER A 1 -21.33 17.56 1.73
C SER A 1 -20.73 17.65 3.12
N GLU A 2 -21.56 17.75 4.17
CA GLU A 2 -21.09 17.42 5.52
C GLU A 2 -20.70 15.93 5.55
N GLY A 3 -19.64 15.57 6.25
CA GLY A 3 -19.11 14.20 6.35
C GLY A 3 -17.61 14.10 6.05
N PRO A 4 -16.99 12.93 6.28
CA PRO A 4 -15.54 12.78 6.18
C PRO A 4 -15.01 12.83 4.74
N CYS A 5 -13.84 13.42 4.57
CA CYS A 5 -13.09 13.47 3.33
C CYS A 5 -11.99 12.40 3.35
N VAL A 6 -11.99 11.48 2.38
CA VAL A 6 -11.09 10.33 2.36
C VAL A 6 -10.25 10.36 1.11
N PHE A 7 -8.93 10.19 1.23
CA PHE A 7 -8.11 9.95 0.04
C PHE A 7 -7.92 8.47 -0.24
N LEU A 8 -7.95 8.14 -1.53
CA LEU A 8 -7.51 6.86 -2.07
C LEU A 8 -6.37 7.17 -3.05
N THR A 9 -5.20 6.58 -2.81
CA THR A 9 -4.01 6.81 -3.64
C THR A 9 -3.44 5.51 -4.17
N ALA A 10 -2.93 5.56 -5.40
CA ALA A 10 -2.23 4.45 -6.01
C ALA A 10 -1.12 4.92 -6.94
N ALA A 11 -0.29 3.97 -7.36
CA ALA A 11 0.83 4.18 -8.25
C ALA A 11 1.73 5.37 -7.85
N VAL A 12 2.03 5.47 -6.54
CA VAL A 12 3.18 6.25 -6.06
C VAL A 12 4.49 5.68 -6.64
N HIS A 13 4.49 4.38 -6.90
CA HIS A 13 5.41 3.73 -7.82
C HIS A 13 4.69 3.37 -9.11
N GLY A 14 5.28 3.73 -10.26
CA GLY A 14 4.60 3.64 -11.55
C GLY A 14 4.35 2.22 -12.08
N ASP A 15 5.01 1.20 -11.52
CA ASP A 15 4.86 -0.20 -11.91
C ASP A 15 3.76 -0.95 -11.13
N GLU A 16 3.07 -0.28 -10.19
CA GLU A 16 2.12 -0.88 -9.26
C GLU A 16 0.66 -0.69 -9.72
N LEU A 17 0.17 -1.59 -10.58
CA LEU A 17 -1.08 -1.40 -11.32
C LEU A 17 -2.36 -1.75 -10.55
N ASN A 18 -2.32 -2.67 -9.56
CA ASN A 18 -3.54 -3.12 -8.89
C ASN A 18 -4.31 -1.97 -8.22
N GLY A 19 -3.60 -1.07 -7.53
CA GLY A 19 -4.20 0.10 -6.88
C GLY A 19 -4.93 1.02 -7.87
N VAL A 20 -4.37 1.21 -9.06
CA VAL A 20 -4.99 2.03 -10.12
C VAL A 20 -6.37 1.48 -10.47
N LYS A 21 -6.47 0.15 -10.68
CA LYS A 21 -7.74 -0.49 -11.01
C LYS A 21 -8.72 -0.46 -9.85
N ILE A 22 -8.26 -0.65 -8.61
CA ILE A 22 -9.11 -0.54 -7.41
C ILE A 22 -9.78 0.84 -7.37
N ILE A 23 -9.01 1.92 -7.52
CA ILE A 23 -9.55 3.28 -7.44
C ILE A 23 -10.49 3.57 -8.62
N GLN A 24 -10.20 3.05 -9.82
CA GLN A 24 -11.12 3.17 -10.97
C GLN A 24 -12.48 2.54 -10.67
N GLU A 25 -12.49 1.32 -10.13
CA GLU A 25 -13.75 0.64 -9.77
C GLU A 25 -14.48 1.37 -8.65
N VAL A 26 -13.78 1.90 -7.65
CA VAL A 26 -14.40 2.71 -6.58
C VAL A 26 -15.04 3.98 -7.16
N ALA A 27 -14.33 4.69 -8.03
CA ALA A 27 -14.82 5.93 -8.64
C ALA A 27 -16.00 5.71 -9.61
N ASP A 28 -16.08 4.53 -10.24
CA ASP A 28 -17.20 4.14 -11.11
C ASP A 28 -18.40 3.60 -10.33
N HIS A 29 -18.16 2.99 -9.15
CA HIS A 29 -19.18 2.33 -8.36
C HIS A 29 -20.04 3.27 -7.51
N TYR A 30 -19.45 4.30 -6.90
CA TYR A 30 -20.17 5.18 -5.98
C TYR A 30 -20.64 6.45 -6.66
N ASP A 31 -21.95 6.72 -6.60
CA ASP A 31 -22.50 8.02 -6.93
C ASP A 31 -22.19 9.01 -5.78
N PRO A 32 -21.75 10.25 -6.05
CA PRO A 32 -21.60 11.28 -5.03
C PRO A 32 -22.83 11.49 -4.13
N GLU A 33 -24.05 11.23 -4.62
CA GLU A 33 -25.28 11.33 -3.80
C GLU A 33 -25.39 10.24 -2.73
N ASP A 34 -24.71 9.11 -2.89
CA ASP A 34 -24.72 7.99 -1.94
C ASP A 34 -23.68 8.17 -0.81
N LEU A 35 -22.82 9.18 -0.90
CA LEU A 35 -21.69 9.40 0.01
C LEU A 35 -21.99 10.48 1.06
N HIS A 36 -21.76 10.15 2.32
CA HIS A 36 -21.71 11.13 3.40
C HIS A 36 -20.28 11.66 3.57
N GLY A 37 -19.96 12.74 2.84
CA GLY A 37 -18.63 13.32 2.78
C GLY A 37 -18.06 13.31 1.36
N ALA A 38 -16.77 12.99 1.20
CA ALA A 38 -16.10 13.02 -0.10
C ALA A 38 -15.01 11.94 -0.25
N LEU A 39 -14.85 11.44 -1.48
CA LEU A 39 -13.74 10.58 -1.88
C LEU A 39 -12.80 11.33 -2.82
N VAL A 40 -11.53 11.49 -2.44
CA VAL A 40 -10.45 12.04 -3.24
C VAL A 40 -9.67 10.90 -3.89
N CYS A 41 -10.00 10.60 -5.16
CA CYS A 41 -9.47 9.46 -5.89
C CYS A 41 -8.26 9.82 -6.78
N LEU A 42 -7.04 9.57 -6.29
CA LEU A 42 -5.80 9.81 -7.02
C LEU A 42 -5.22 8.50 -7.56
N HIS A 43 -5.66 8.14 -8.77
CA HIS A 43 -5.33 6.88 -9.44
C HIS A 43 -3.84 6.68 -9.70
N VAL A 44 -3.13 7.74 -10.10
CA VAL A 44 -1.72 7.68 -10.48
C VAL A 44 -0.98 8.89 -9.92
N LEU A 45 -0.25 8.69 -8.82
CA LEU A 45 0.57 9.75 -8.24
C LEU A 45 1.85 10.01 -9.07
N ASN A 46 2.58 8.95 -9.42
CA ASN A 46 3.80 9.04 -10.24
C ASN A 46 3.47 8.83 -11.73
N VAL A 47 2.86 9.83 -12.37
CA VAL A 47 2.52 9.78 -13.80
C VAL A 47 3.74 9.48 -14.69
N PRO A 48 4.92 10.12 -14.50
CA PRO A 48 6.09 9.82 -15.32
C PRO A 48 6.55 8.36 -15.20
N GLY A 49 6.63 7.83 -13.97
CA GLY A 49 6.98 6.42 -13.73
C GLY A 49 5.93 5.48 -14.30
N PHE A 50 4.65 5.81 -14.18
CA PHE A 50 3.56 5.00 -14.72
C PHE A 50 3.63 4.86 -16.24
N LEU A 51 3.81 5.98 -16.96
CA LEU A 51 3.97 5.96 -18.41
C LEU A 51 5.23 5.20 -18.86
N ALA A 52 6.31 5.30 -18.08
CA ALA A 52 7.55 4.57 -18.33
C ALA A 52 7.52 3.10 -17.85
N GLN A 53 6.45 2.67 -17.17
CA GLN A 53 6.38 1.38 -16.49
C GLN A 53 7.57 1.15 -15.55
N GLN A 54 7.89 2.15 -14.75
CA GLN A 54 9.01 2.16 -13.81
C GLN A 54 8.53 2.51 -12.40
N ARG A 55 9.21 1.93 -11.41
CA ARG A 55 8.99 2.24 -10.00
C ARG A 55 9.22 3.73 -9.70
N TYR A 56 10.36 4.25 -10.16
CA TYR A 56 10.85 5.58 -9.84
C TYR A 56 10.46 6.61 -10.91
N ILE A 57 10.59 7.89 -10.57
CA ILE A 57 10.48 8.96 -11.57
C ILE A 57 11.67 8.82 -12.54
N PRO A 58 11.43 8.67 -13.86
CA PRO A 58 12.49 8.50 -14.85
C PRO A 58 13.50 9.65 -14.85
N ILE A 59 14.69 9.42 -15.43
CA ILE A 59 15.85 10.33 -15.52
C ILE A 59 16.66 10.43 -14.23
N TYR A 60 16.01 10.57 -13.08
CA TYR A 60 16.70 10.81 -11.80
C TYR A 60 16.57 9.66 -10.80
N ASP A 61 15.83 8.61 -11.14
CA ASP A 61 15.53 7.45 -10.27
C ASP A 61 15.04 7.87 -8.88
N GLU A 62 14.28 8.96 -8.82
CA GLU A 62 13.75 9.48 -7.54
C GLU A 62 12.54 8.66 -7.10
N ASP A 63 12.57 8.24 -5.83
CA ASP A 63 11.44 7.59 -5.17
C ASP A 63 10.47 8.66 -4.62
N LEU A 64 9.29 8.75 -5.25
CA LEU A 64 8.23 9.66 -4.81
C LEU A 64 7.80 9.37 -3.38
N ASN A 65 7.80 8.10 -2.96
CA ASN A 65 7.45 7.68 -1.60
C ASN A 65 8.61 7.87 -0.59
N ARG A 66 9.64 8.62 -0.96
CA ARG A 66 10.66 9.18 -0.04
C ARG A 66 10.68 10.71 -0.06
N SER A 67 9.73 11.30 -0.76
CA SER A 67 9.73 12.71 -1.08
C SER A 67 8.62 13.49 -0.37
N PHE A 68 7.73 12.87 0.42
CA PHE A 68 6.67 13.57 1.15
C PHE A 68 7.20 14.28 2.42
N PRO A 69 6.59 15.41 2.86
CA PRO A 69 5.50 16.15 2.21
C PRO A 69 5.95 16.94 0.97
N GLY A 70 7.23 16.89 0.60
CA GLY A 70 7.77 17.55 -0.57
C GLY A 70 8.31 18.95 -0.30
N ASN A 71 8.73 19.60 -1.38
CA ASN A 71 9.16 21.00 -1.39
C ASN A 71 9.05 21.57 -2.81
N ALA A 72 8.23 22.62 -2.97
CA ALA A 72 7.92 23.29 -4.24
C ALA A 72 9.13 23.85 -5.01
N ARG A 73 10.30 23.99 -4.36
CA ARG A 73 11.50 24.65 -4.92
C ARG A 73 12.67 23.70 -5.14
N THR A 74 12.47 22.40 -4.98
CA THR A 74 13.56 21.40 -5.04
C THR A 74 13.38 20.46 -6.23
N THR A 75 13.69 19.18 -6.05
CA THR A 75 13.70 18.18 -7.14
C THR A 75 12.30 17.90 -7.66
N MET A 76 12.21 17.19 -8.79
CA MET A 76 10.93 16.88 -9.39
C MET A 76 10.07 16.10 -8.36
N ALA A 77 10.57 14.99 -7.81
CA ALA A 77 9.80 14.17 -6.89
C ALA A 77 9.27 14.97 -5.71
N LYS A 78 10.07 15.88 -5.14
CA LYS A 78 9.63 16.74 -4.03
C LYS A 78 8.62 17.79 -4.45
N ARG A 79 8.68 18.34 -5.66
CA ARG A 79 7.68 19.27 -6.17
C ARG A 79 6.34 18.57 -6.41
N LEU A 80 6.39 17.36 -6.96
CA LEU A 80 5.19 16.53 -7.17
C LEU A 80 4.57 16.11 -5.85
N ALA A 81 5.38 15.61 -4.91
CA ALA A 81 4.93 15.25 -3.57
C ALA A 81 4.27 16.45 -2.85
N ASN A 82 4.86 17.65 -2.97
CA ASN A 82 4.30 18.85 -2.37
C ASN A 82 2.95 19.24 -2.97
N ALA A 83 2.83 19.22 -4.30
CA ALA A 83 1.56 19.50 -4.95
C ALA A 83 0.48 18.47 -4.57
N ILE A 84 0.81 17.18 -4.56
CA ILE A 84 -0.13 16.12 -4.14
C ILE A 84 -0.56 16.34 -2.69
N TYR A 85 0.41 16.60 -1.80
CA TYR A 85 0.14 16.66 -0.38
C TYR A 85 -0.70 17.89 0.00
N GLU A 86 -0.26 19.08 -0.42
CA GLU A 86 -0.93 20.35 -0.09
C GLU A 86 -2.30 20.47 -0.77
N GLU A 87 -2.44 19.97 -2.00
CA GLU A 87 -3.68 20.17 -2.75
C GLU A 87 -4.76 19.15 -2.41
N PHE A 88 -4.40 17.95 -1.98
CA PHE A 88 -5.35 16.85 -1.82
C PHE A 88 -5.27 16.22 -0.42
N ILE A 89 -4.09 15.74 -0.03
CA ILE A 89 -3.94 14.85 1.14
C ILE A 89 -4.20 15.60 2.44
N SER A 90 -3.64 16.80 2.61
CA SER A 90 -3.75 17.60 3.84
C SER A 90 -5.17 18.07 4.19
N LYS A 91 -6.12 17.89 3.27
CA LYS A 91 -7.53 18.28 3.40
C LYS A 91 -8.46 17.08 3.71
N CYS A 92 -7.88 15.90 3.90
CA CYS A 92 -8.61 14.66 4.17
C CYS A 92 -8.54 14.29 5.66
N ASP A 93 -9.54 13.56 6.12
CA ASP A 93 -9.65 13.06 7.49
C ASP A 93 -8.92 11.73 7.69
N PHE A 94 -8.83 10.88 6.65
CA PHE A 94 -8.04 9.65 6.65
C PHE A 94 -7.74 9.19 5.21
N GLY A 95 -6.92 8.13 5.04
CA GLY A 95 -6.73 7.58 3.71
C GLY A 95 -6.13 6.19 3.57
N LEU A 96 -6.25 5.67 2.35
CA LEU A 96 -5.78 4.36 1.92
C LEU A 96 -4.77 4.54 0.77
N ASP A 97 -3.57 3.98 0.95
CA ASP A 97 -2.48 4.03 -0.03
C ASP A 97 -2.18 2.62 -0.55
N PHE A 98 -2.52 2.35 -1.81
CA PHE A 98 -2.45 1.02 -2.42
C PHE A 98 -1.11 0.79 -3.12
N HIS A 99 -0.42 -0.26 -2.66
CA HIS A 99 0.87 -0.70 -3.16
C HIS A 99 0.83 -2.14 -3.65
N THR A 100 1.77 -2.47 -4.53
CA THR A 100 2.07 -3.85 -4.90
C THR A 100 3.55 -4.16 -4.73
N SER A 101 3.91 -5.43 -4.70
CA SER A 101 5.33 -5.79 -4.65
C SER A 101 6.07 -5.31 -5.91
N THR A 102 7.37 -5.03 -5.77
CA THR A 102 8.23 -4.66 -6.91
C THR A 102 8.36 -5.79 -7.93
N ARG A 103 8.86 -5.45 -9.12
CA ARG A 103 9.19 -6.43 -10.15
C ARG A 103 9.96 -7.64 -9.60
N ASN A 104 9.56 -8.83 -10.04
CA ASN A 104 10.10 -10.14 -9.63
C ASN A 104 9.89 -10.51 -8.16
N ARG A 105 9.00 -9.81 -7.44
CA ARG A 105 8.61 -10.16 -6.07
C ARG A 105 7.11 -10.35 -5.97
N THR A 106 6.68 -11.09 -4.94
CA THR A 106 5.26 -11.25 -4.59
C THR A 106 5.11 -10.84 -3.13
N THR A 107 4.03 -10.14 -2.82
CA THR A 107 3.64 -9.84 -1.45
C THR A 107 2.27 -10.42 -1.14
N MET A 108 2.11 -10.99 0.05
CA MET A 108 0.80 -11.38 0.55
C MET A 108 -0.08 -10.15 0.77
N TYR A 109 -1.40 -10.32 0.72
CA TYR A 109 -2.35 -9.25 0.96
C TYR A 109 -2.35 -8.85 2.44
N HIS A 110 -1.89 -7.64 2.77
CA HIS A 110 -1.80 -7.15 4.15
C HIS A 110 -1.91 -5.63 4.25
N VAL A 111 -2.19 -5.15 5.45
CA VAL A 111 -2.08 -3.72 5.80
C VAL A 111 -0.79 -3.47 6.57
N ARG A 112 -0.15 -2.32 6.32
CA ARG A 112 0.91 -1.75 7.16
C ARG A 112 0.39 -0.50 7.86
N ALA A 113 0.50 -0.48 9.18
CA ALA A 113 -0.13 0.53 10.03
C ALA A 113 0.68 0.74 11.33
N ASP A 114 0.65 1.94 11.91
CA ASP A 114 1.13 2.14 13.28
C ASP A 114 0.02 1.75 14.25
N MET A 115 0.11 0.54 14.81
CA MET A 115 -0.94 -0.01 15.66
C MET A 115 -0.96 0.59 17.08
N ARG A 116 -0.11 1.59 17.37
CA ARG A 116 -0.11 2.32 18.65
C ARG A 116 -0.90 3.62 18.57
N ASP A 117 -1.19 4.10 17.36
CA ASP A 117 -2.10 5.21 17.15
C ASP A 117 -3.53 4.66 17.07
N PRO A 118 -4.43 5.02 18.01
CA PRO A 118 -5.78 4.47 18.06
C PRO A 118 -6.61 4.73 16.79
N ALA A 119 -6.39 5.87 16.12
CA ALA A 119 -7.14 6.21 14.91
C ALA A 119 -6.63 5.40 13.71
N VAL A 120 -5.32 5.18 13.62
CA VAL A 120 -4.72 4.30 12.59
C VAL A 120 -5.08 2.83 12.85
N GLU A 121 -5.10 2.38 14.10
CA GLU A 121 -5.54 1.04 14.48
C GLU A 121 -7.00 0.81 14.08
N ARG A 122 -7.89 1.76 14.37
CA ARG A 122 -9.30 1.71 13.97
C ARG A 122 -9.43 1.53 12.47
N LEU A 123 -8.73 2.35 11.68
CA LEU A 123 -8.72 2.26 10.22
C LEU A 123 -8.18 0.91 9.71
N ALA A 124 -7.05 0.45 10.26
CA ALA A 124 -6.42 -0.82 9.86
C ALA A 124 -7.33 -2.04 10.11
N ARG A 125 -8.03 -2.04 11.25
CA ARG A 125 -8.99 -3.11 11.60
C ARG A 125 -10.23 -3.05 10.72
N ALA A 126 -10.77 -1.86 10.49
CA ALA A 126 -11.96 -1.65 9.66
C ALA A 126 -11.75 -1.98 8.18
N PHE A 127 -10.52 -1.77 7.66
CA PHE A 127 -10.17 -2.26 6.33
C PHE A 127 -10.30 -3.80 6.23
N GLY A 128 -10.23 -4.53 7.35
CA GLY A 128 -10.68 -5.92 7.38
C GLY A 128 -9.70 -6.91 6.73
N THR A 129 -8.40 -6.68 6.84
CA THR A 129 -7.39 -7.69 6.44
C THR A 129 -7.09 -8.67 7.54
N SER A 130 -6.74 -9.90 7.15
CA SER A 130 -6.38 -10.94 8.10
C SER A 130 -4.97 -10.75 8.66
N VAL A 131 -4.08 -10.02 7.97
CA VAL A 131 -2.70 -9.76 8.40
C VAL A 131 -2.44 -8.26 8.40
N ILE A 132 -1.99 -7.76 9.54
CA ILE A 132 -1.57 -6.37 9.75
C ILE A 132 -0.11 -6.40 10.20
N LEU A 133 0.77 -5.65 9.51
CA LEU A 133 2.16 -5.46 9.94
C LEU A 133 2.27 -4.13 10.68
N ASP A 134 2.62 -4.18 11.96
CA ASP A 134 2.85 -2.97 12.75
C ASP A 134 4.16 -2.27 12.33
N GLY A 135 4.09 -0.96 12.11
CA GLY A 135 5.22 -0.08 11.81
C GLY A 135 4.82 1.37 11.52
N GLU A 136 5.57 2.33 12.09
CA GLU A 136 5.42 3.78 11.82
C GLU A 136 5.53 4.09 10.33
N GLY A 137 6.45 3.38 9.66
CA GLY A 137 6.80 3.65 8.27
C GLY A 137 8.13 4.37 8.17
N SER A 138 8.68 4.36 6.97
CA SER A 138 9.93 5.09 6.71
C SER A 138 9.64 6.59 6.62
N GLN A 139 10.58 7.39 7.12
CA GLN A 139 10.52 8.84 6.98
C GLN A 139 10.38 9.25 5.51
N GLY A 140 9.54 10.27 5.26
CA GLY A 140 9.28 10.80 3.92
C GLY A 140 8.31 9.97 3.07
N THR A 141 7.67 8.93 3.62
CA THR A 141 6.56 8.23 2.96
C THR A 141 5.26 9.00 3.11
N LEU A 142 4.34 8.83 2.14
CA LEU A 142 3.00 9.42 2.20
C LEU A 142 2.33 9.08 3.54
N ARG A 143 2.26 7.78 3.88
CA ARG A 143 1.66 7.30 5.13
C ARG A 143 2.28 7.95 6.36
N SER A 144 3.62 7.92 6.48
CA SER A 144 4.28 8.42 7.70
C SER A 144 4.00 9.91 7.91
N VAL A 145 3.97 10.68 6.83
CA VAL A 145 3.77 12.14 6.90
C VAL A 145 2.30 12.45 7.18
N ALA A 146 1.35 11.80 6.50
CA ALA A 146 -0.08 11.97 6.76
C ALA A 146 -0.44 11.62 8.22
N CYS A 147 0.07 10.50 8.75
CA CYS A 147 -0.17 10.14 10.16
C CYS A 147 0.44 11.15 11.14
N GLN A 148 1.63 11.71 10.83
CA GLN A 148 2.24 12.75 11.67
C GLN A 148 1.41 14.04 11.71
N ASP A 149 0.70 14.34 10.63
CA ASP A 149 -0.19 15.50 10.52
C ASP A 149 -1.62 15.20 11.04
N GLY A 150 -1.82 14.05 11.70
CA GLY A 150 -3.10 13.67 12.31
C GLY A 150 -4.12 13.09 11.35
N ILE A 151 -3.69 12.63 10.17
CA ILE A 151 -4.53 12.01 9.13
C ILE A 151 -4.25 10.50 9.12
N PRO A 152 -5.05 9.67 9.81
CA PRO A 152 -4.81 8.25 9.91
C PRO A 152 -4.73 7.62 8.52
N THR A 153 -3.61 6.96 8.23
CA THR A 153 -3.36 6.41 6.90
C THR A 153 -2.80 5.00 7.03
N VAL A 154 -3.30 4.10 6.18
CA VAL A 154 -2.77 2.74 6.08
C VAL A 154 -2.25 2.46 4.67
N THR A 155 -1.16 1.69 4.60
CA THR A 155 -0.66 1.18 3.32
C THR A 155 -1.22 -0.22 3.11
N VAL A 156 -1.86 -0.46 1.97
CA VAL A 156 -2.34 -1.77 1.56
C VAL A 156 -1.33 -2.37 0.59
N GLU A 157 -0.84 -3.56 0.88
CA GLU A 157 0.19 -4.24 0.08
C GLU A 157 -0.39 -5.51 -0.53
N MET A 158 -0.26 -5.70 -1.85
CA MET A 158 -0.80 -6.87 -2.53
C MET A 158 -0.04 -7.29 -3.78
N GLY A 159 0.06 -8.61 -4.00
CA GLY A 159 0.39 -9.16 -5.31
C GLY A 159 1.75 -8.76 -5.88
N ARG A 160 1.78 -8.47 -7.19
CA ARG A 160 2.97 -8.26 -8.03
C ARG A 160 2.79 -7.03 -8.92
N ALA A 161 3.90 -6.37 -9.26
CA ALA A 161 3.95 -5.30 -10.25
C ALA A 161 3.51 -5.74 -11.67
N HIS A 162 3.17 -4.75 -12.50
CA HIS A 162 2.88 -4.85 -13.94
C HIS A 162 1.66 -5.70 -14.35
N ARG A 163 0.75 -6.04 -13.44
CA ARG A 163 -0.46 -6.80 -13.78
C ARG A 163 -1.60 -6.51 -12.83
N PHE A 164 -2.83 -6.73 -13.32
CA PHE A 164 -4.00 -6.85 -12.47
C PHE A 164 -4.13 -8.28 -11.94
N GLN A 165 -4.57 -8.40 -10.70
CA GLN A 165 -4.84 -9.66 -10.04
C GLN A 165 -6.24 -9.58 -9.43
N THR A 166 -7.24 -10.11 -10.14
CA THR A 166 -8.67 -9.96 -9.83
C THR A 166 -9.01 -10.38 -8.39
N ALA A 167 -8.43 -11.46 -7.89
CA ALA A 167 -8.65 -11.90 -6.50
C ALA A 167 -8.22 -10.86 -5.44
N HIS A 168 -7.19 -10.04 -5.74
CA HIS A 168 -6.80 -8.93 -4.86
C HIS A 168 -7.69 -7.71 -5.05
N LEU A 169 -8.17 -7.46 -6.28
CA LEU A 169 -9.12 -6.40 -6.59
C LEU A 169 -10.44 -6.60 -5.83
N ASP A 170 -11.08 -7.77 -5.98
CA ASP A 170 -12.38 -8.06 -5.33
C ASP A 170 -12.28 -7.94 -3.80
N ARG A 171 -11.18 -8.46 -3.23
CA ARG A 171 -10.89 -8.31 -1.80
C ARG A 171 -10.71 -6.85 -1.42
N ALA A 172 -9.97 -6.06 -2.20
CA ALA A 172 -9.74 -4.66 -1.90
C ALA A 172 -11.01 -3.83 -1.96
N LEU A 173 -11.90 -4.06 -2.93
CA LEU A 173 -13.18 -3.35 -3.02
C LEU A 173 -14.06 -3.59 -1.80
N HIS A 174 -14.11 -4.85 -1.34
CA HIS A 174 -14.81 -5.22 -0.11
C HIS A 174 -14.19 -4.55 1.13
N CYS A 175 -12.86 -4.55 1.22
CA CYS A 175 -12.11 -3.91 2.31
C CYS A 175 -12.27 -2.38 2.33
N VAL A 176 -12.31 -1.73 1.16
CA VAL A 176 -12.57 -0.29 1.02
C VAL A 176 -13.98 0.03 1.53
N ALA A 177 -15.00 -0.70 1.08
CA ALA A 177 -16.37 -0.49 1.53
C ALA A 177 -16.49 -0.60 3.06
N SER A 178 -15.80 -1.57 3.66
CA SER A 178 -15.75 -1.77 5.12
C SER A 178 -15.09 -0.59 5.85
N ALA A 179 -13.97 -0.06 5.33
CA ALA A 179 -13.32 1.12 5.91
C ALA A 179 -14.18 2.38 5.80
N LEU A 180 -14.85 2.57 4.66
CA LEU A 180 -15.77 3.69 4.43
C LEU A 180 -17.02 3.60 5.33
N ALA A 181 -17.53 2.39 5.58
CA ALA A 181 -18.64 2.16 6.50
C ALA A 181 -18.27 2.51 7.95
N GLU A 182 -17.11 2.05 8.44
CA GLU A 182 -16.65 2.35 9.80
C GLU A 182 -16.51 3.86 10.05
N HIS A 183 -16.12 4.61 9.02
CA HIS A 183 -15.87 6.04 9.10
C HIS A 183 -17.05 6.85 8.55
N GLU A 184 -18.26 6.29 8.56
CA GLU A 184 -19.51 7.01 8.28
C GLU A 184 -19.60 7.66 6.88
N VAL A 185 -18.72 7.28 5.94
CA VAL A 185 -18.84 7.68 4.53
C VAL A 185 -19.96 6.89 3.85
N LEU A 186 -20.12 5.63 4.28
CA LEU A 186 -21.23 4.74 3.90
C LEU A 186 -22.03 4.33 5.15
N PRO A 187 -22.79 5.23 5.78
CA PRO A 187 -23.37 5.02 7.12
C PRO A 187 -24.41 3.90 7.17
N ASN A 188 -24.96 3.50 6.02
CA ASN A 188 -25.95 2.43 5.90
C ASN A 188 -25.33 1.06 5.53
N GLN A 189 -24.01 0.98 5.39
CA GLN A 189 -23.31 -0.25 5.06
C GLN A 189 -22.70 -0.90 6.31
N PRO A 190 -22.66 -2.24 6.40
CA PRO A 190 -22.02 -2.91 7.52
C PRO A 190 -20.49 -2.92 7.40
N VAL A 191 -19.81 -2.84 8.55
CA VAL A 191 -18.36 -3.10 8.63
C VAL A 191 -18.13 -4.60 8.53
N SER A 192 -17.20 -5.00 7.66
CA SER A 192 -16.83 -6.39 7.44
C SER A 192 -15.68 -6.83 8.33
N TRP A 193 -15.77 -8.07 8.82
CA TRP A 193 -14.74 -8.69 9.65
C TRP A 193 -14.10 -9.91 8.96
N PRO A 194 -12.76 -10.02 8.91
CA PRO A 194 -12.06 -11.10 8.21
C PRO A 194 -12.15 -12.50 8.86
N GLY A 195 -13.05 -12.72 9.83
CA GLY A 195 -13.15 -13.95 10.62
C GLY A 195 -11.98 -14.19 11.59
N TRP A 196 -10.77 -13.79 11.20
CA TRP A 196 -9.56 -13.76 12.02
C TRP A 196 -8.64 -12.61 11.58
N THR A 197 -7.86 -12.09 12.54
CA THR A 197 -6.83 -11.07 12.29
C THR A 197 -5.59 -11.39 13.12
N ARG A 198 -4.42 -11.31 12.48
CA ARG A 198 -3.10 -11.39 13.11
C ARG A 198 -2.36 -10.06 12.90
N VAL A 199 -2.04 -9.40 14.00
CA VAL A 199 -1.11 -8.27 14.01
C VAL A 199 0.29 -8.81 14.21
N ILE A 200 1.19 -8.58 13.27
CA ILE A 200 2.61 -8.94 13.36
C ILE A 200 3.36 -7.77 13.96
N ALA A 201 3.90 -7.96 15.16
CA ALA A 201 4.58 -6.91 15.92
C ALA A 201 5.91 -6.49 15.25
N ARG A 202 6.35 -5.25 15.54
CA ARG A 202 7.60 -4.71 14.99
C ARG A 202 8.84 -5.53 15.33
N GLY A 203 8.88 -6.11 16.53
CA GLY A 203 10.02 -6.87 17.05
C GLY A 203 9.70 -8.34 17.21
N GLY A 204 10.59 -9.21 16.71
CA GLY A 204 10.62 -10.64 17.01
C GLY A 204 9.72 -11.54 16.16
N GLU A 205 8.74 -11.00 15.42
CA GLU A 205 7.81 -11.81 14.62
C GLU A 205 8.06 -11.75 13.10
N LYS A 206 9.03 -10.95 12.65
CA LYS A 206 9.44 -10.86 11.23
C LYS A 206 10.95 -10.92 11.08
N THR A 207 11.40 -11.68 10.08
CA THR A 207 12.82 -11.85 9.75
C THR A 207 13.03 -11.58 8.27
N TRP A 208 14.08 -10.81 7.96
CA TRP A 208 14.55 -10.62 6.58
C TRP A 208 15.67 -11.59 6.29
N LEU A 209 15.42 -12.56 5.44
CA LEU A 209 16.47 -13.40 4.87
C LEU A 209 17.12 -12.64 3.73
N ARG A 210 18.46 -12.56 3.75
CA ARG A 210 19.25 -11.88 2.72
C ARG A 210 20.29 -12.87 2.22
N ALA A 211 20.42 -12.95 0.91
CA ALA A 211 21.53 -13.65 0.29
C ALA A 211 22.85 -12.98 0.71
N GLU A 212 23.80 -13.77 1.17
CA GLU A 212 25.15 -13.29 1.51
C GLU A 212 26.06 -13.23 0.27
N THR A 213 25.68 -13.95 -0.78
CA THR A 213 26.40 -14.06 -2.05
C THR A 213 25.48 -13.73 -3.24
N GLY A 214 26.09 -13.39 -4.38
CA GLY A 214 25.36 -13.24 -5.64
C GLY A 214 25.27 -14.59 -6.35
N GLY A 215 24.11 -14.92 -6.91
CA GLY A 215 23.90 -16.17 -7.62
C GLY A 215 22.50 -16.28 -8.22
N LEU A 216 22.19 -17.45 -8.76
CA LEU A 216 20.88 -17.83 -9.26
C LEU A 216 20.07 -18.40 -8.10
N VAL A 217 18.93 -17.78 -7.79
CA VAL A 217 18.03 -18.19 -6.71
C VAL A 217 16.99 -19.16 -7.26
N GLU A 218 16.97 -20.37 -6.74
CA GLU A 218 15.92 -21.36 -6.98
C GLU A 218 15.05 -21.45 -5.73
N MET A 219 13.77 -21.08 -5.84
CA MET A 219 12.82 -21.14 -4.74
C MET A 219 12.28 -22.56 -4.60
N GLU A 220 12.34 -23.13 -3.40
CA GLU A 220 11.80 -24.47 -3.12
C GLU A 220 10.26 -24.47 -3.07
N TRP A 221 9.66 -23.31 -2.80
CA TRP A 221 8.24 -23.18 -2.53
C TRP A 221 7.54 -22.14 -3.40
N GLY A 222 6.21 -22.25 -3.47
CA GLY A 222 5.34 -21.26 -4.09
C GLY A 222 5.33 -19.90 -3.37
N PRO A 223 4.50 -18.93 -3.82
CA PRO A 223 4.57 -17.55 -3.34
C PRO A 223 4.11 -17.30 -1.90
N HIS A 224 3.36 -18.24 -1.30
CA HIS A 224 2.81 -18.10 0.06
C HIS A 224 2.93 -19.44 0.81
N PRO A 225 4.15 -19.93 1.05
CA PRO A 225 4.31 -21.24 1.65
C PRO A 225 4.13 -21.16 3.17
N LEU A 226 3.59 -22.24 3.74
CA LEU A 226 3.74 -22.53 5.15
C LEU A 226 4.92 -23.49 5.26
N VAL A 227 5.94 -23.11 6.03
CA VAL A 227 7.16 -23.90 6.22
C VAL A 227 7.47 -24.04 7.71
N GLU A 228 8.20 -25.09 8.04
CA GLU A 228 8.69 -25.39 9.39
C GLU A 228 10.16 -24.98 9.59
N ASP A 229 10.59 -24.88 10.86
CA ASP A 229 11.98 -24.56 11.17
C ASP A 229 12.94 -25.63 10.62
N GLY A 230 14.01 -25.18 9.97
CA GLY A 230 14.97 -26.05 9.29
C GLY A 230 14.63 -26.42 7.85
N GLU A 231 13.43 -26.11 7.34
CA GLU A 231 13.12 -26.31 5.93
C GLU A 231 13.80 -25.24 5.05
N PRO A 232 14.54 -25.63 4.00
CA PRO A 232 15.16 -24.68 3.09
C PRO A 232 14.09 -23.91 2.31
N LEU A 233 14.22 -22.59 2.24
CA LEU A 233 13.30 -21.73 1.48
C LEU A 233 13.71 -21.56 0.02
N PHE A 234 15.02 -21.53 -0.21
CA PHE A 234 15.64 -21.36 -1.52
C PHE A 234 17.08 -21.86 -1.48
N THR A 235 17.62 -22.18 -2.66
CA THR A 235 19.03 -22.46 -2.88
C THR A 235 19.65 -21.33 -3.73
N ILE A 236 20.95 -21.09 -3.55
CA ILE A 236 21.71 -20.14 -4.37
C ILE A 236 22.83 -20.92 -5.06
N SER A 237 22.90 -20.79 -6.38
CA SER A 237 23.95 -21.43 -7.17
C SER A 237 24.71 -20.43 -8.05
N ASP A 238 25.95 -20.76 -8.39
CA ASP A 238 26.69 -20.06 -9.45
C ASP A 238 26.15 -20.42 -10.86
N HIS A 239 26.74 -19.82 -11.89
CA HIS A 239 26.35 -20.10 -13.28
C HIS A 239 26.77 -21.50 -13.79
N PHE A 240 27.52 -22.26 -13.00
CA PHE A 240 27.85 -23.67 -13.23
C PHE A 240 26.98 -24.64 -12.41
N LYS A 241 26.01 -24.13 -11.65
CA LYS A 241 25.14 -24.90 -10.75
C LYS A 241 25.87 -25.47 -9.51
N ASN A 242 26.96 -24.84 -9.07
CA ASN A 242 27.55 -25.14 -7.77
C ASN A 242 26.88 -24.30 -6.69
N ASP A 243 26.61 -24.88 -5.53
CA ASP A 243 26.07 -24.15 -4.37
C ASP A 243 27.09 -23.11 -3.87
N VAL A 244 26.62 -21.89 -3.59
CA VAL A 244 27.44 -20.73 -3.18
C VAL A 244 26.81 -19.92 -2.05
#